data_AF-A0A3N5TR60-F1
#
_entry.id   AF-A0A3N5TR60-F1
#
_cell.length_a   1.000
_cell.length_b   1.000
_cell.length_c   1.000
_cell.angle_alpha   90.00
_cell.angle_beta   90.00
_cell.angle_gamma   90.00
#
_symmetry.space_group_name_H-M   'P 1'
#
loop_
_entity.id
_entity.type
_entity.pdbx_description
1 polymer ?
#
loop_
_entity_poly.entity_id
_entity_poly.type
_entity_poly.pdbx_seq_one_letter_code
_entity_poly.pdbx_strand_id
1 'polypeptide(L)'
;PMGRLFWFGPRYALGMPKAMRPRPGPKAGPKTRRPGLPPDVVSELRHMSRTGKADMAIARLERAVVLLDRGDAPGAAAEAAKAKELAPRAPGVREILGLALYQLERFSEALSEMQAYRRMSGRADQNHIIADCLRSLGRPDRAVPLAEEALASKGVPLAAKAEAVIVASSALADQGKFDQALGMLRRIRTRDDVAGPEVIRVWYVTGSILEQAGRRADALREFRKILRHDPSAFDAAERAAQLA
;
A
#
# COMPACT_ATOMS: atom_id res chain seq x y z
N PRO A 1 16.30 23.74 -6.50
CA PRO A 1 15.68 22.86 -5.47
C PRO A 1 14.99 21.67 -6.13
N MET A 2 15.69 20.52 -6.20
CA MET A 2 15.19 19.30 -6.85
C MET A 2 13.93 18.79 -6.14
N GLY A 3 12.83 18.73 -6.89
CA GLY A 3 11.52 18.30 -6.39
C GLY A 3 11.55 16.86 -5.90
N ARG A 4 11.09 16.64 -4.67
CA ARG A 4 10.67 15.33 -4.19
C ARG A 4 9.53 14.88 -5.11
N LEU A 5 9.80 13.98 -6.05
CA LEU A 5 8.76 13.31 -6.82
C LEU A 5 7.94 12.49 -5.82
N PHE A 6 6.73 12.97 -5.52
CA PHE A 6 5.73 12.27 -4.74
C PHE A 6 5.21 11.09 -5.56
N TRP A 7 5.81 9.91 -5.37
CA TRP A 7 5.54 8.69 -6.13
C TRP A 7 4.24 7.95 -5.76
N PHE A 8 3.31 8.63 -5.08
CA PHE A 8 1.97 8.15 -4.75
C PHE A 8 0.93 9.24 -5.01
N GLY A 9 0.80 9.66 -6.27
CA GLY A 9 -0.38 10.37 -6.74
C GLY A 9 -1.58 9.41 -6.86
N PRO A 10 -2.83 9.87 -6.64
CA PRO A 10 -4.04 9.05 -6.46
C PRO A 10 -4.50 8.26 -7.69
N ARG A 11 -3.70 8.22 -8.77
CA ARG A 11 -4.07 7.50 -10.00
C ARG A 11 -3.74 6.00 -10.00
N TYR A 12 -2.94 5.51 -9.05
CA TYR A 12 -2.64 4.08 -8.93
C TYR A 12 -2.56 3.56 -7.47
N ALA A 13 -2.97 4.37 -6.49
CA ALA A 13 -3.14 3.92 -5.12
C ALA A 13 -4.47 3.13 -4.99
N LEU A 14 -4.35 1.81 -4.87
CA LEU A 14 -5.33 0.92 -4.24
C LEU A 14 -6.74 0.90 -4.84
N GLY A 15 -6.87 0.32 -6.04
CA GLY A 15 -7.97 -0.62 -6.28
C GLY A 15 -7.61 -1.94 -5.59
N MET A 16 -8.51 -2.52 -4.80
CA MET A 16 -8.29 -3.81 -4.11
C MET A 16 -7.61 -4.86 -5.01
N PRO A 17 -6.65 -5.66 -4.49
CA PRO A 17 -6.00 -6.72 -5.26
C PRO A 17 -7.04 -7.69 -5.84
N LYS A 18 -6.91 -8.01 -7.12
CA LYS A 18 -7.82 -8.87 -7.91
C LYS A 18 -8.05 -10.25 -7.28
N ALA A 19 -7.19 -10.69 -6.36
CA ALA A 19 -7.29 -11.93 -5.60
C ALA A 19 -8.46 -11.98 -4.58
N MET A 20 -9.13 -10.84 -4.33
CA MET A 20 -10.35 -10.76 -3.51
C MET A 20 -11.66 -10.73 -4.33
N ARG A 21 -11.59 -10.86 -5.66
CA ARG A 21 -12.80 -10.97 -6.50
C ARG A 21 -13.33 -12.42 -6.48
N PRO A 22 -14.60 -12.66 -6.12
CA PRO A 22 -15.17 -14.01 -6.19
C PRO A 22 -15.17 -14.52 -7.63
N ARG A 23 -14.81 -15.80 -7.84
CA ARG A 23 -14.96 -16.49 -9.13
C ARG A 23 -16.45 -16.56 -9.51
N PRO A 24 -16.84 -16.39 -10.78
CA PRO A 24 -18.24 -16.50 -11.17
C PRO A 24 -18.69 -17.96 -11.07
N GLY A 25 -19.40 -18.29 -9.98
CA GLY A 25 -20.26 -19.45 -9.88
C GLY A 25 -21.66 -19.16 -10.47
N PRO A 26 -22.48 -20.18 -10.71
CA PRO A 26 -23.72 -20.04 -11.47
C PRO A 26 -24.74 -19.13 -10.75
N LYS A 27 -25.43 -18.32 -11.55
CA LYS A 27 -26.25 -17.17 -11.13
C LYS A 27 -27.37 -17.55 -10.15
N ALA A 28 -27.34 -16.97 -8.96
CA ALA A 28 -28.50 -16.74 -8.10
C ALA A 28 -28.74 -15.22 -7.99
N GLY A 29 -30.01 -14.79 -8.04
CA GLY A 29 -30.43 -13.38 -8.17
C GLY A 29 -29.93 -12.42 -7.08
N PRO A 30 -30.09 -11.09 -7.27
CA PRO A 30 -29.35 -10.08 -6.52
C PRO A 30 -29.93 -9.90 -5.11
N LYS A 31 -29.32 -10.54 -4.12
CA LYS A 31 -29.29 -10.00 -2.75
C LYS A 31 -28.13 -9.02 -2.69
N THR A 32 -28.41 -7.72 -2.79
CA THR A 32 -27.43 -6.65 -2.57
C THR A 32 -27.05 -6.62 -1.09
N ARG A 33 -26.19 -7.56 -0.67
CA ARG A 33 -25.54 -7.54 0.63
C ARG A 33 -24.67 -6.28 0.62
N ARG A 34 -25.05 -5.26 1.42
CA ARG A 34 -24.16 -4.13 1.72
C ARG A 34 -22.80 -4.75 2.10
N PRO A 35 -21.67 -4.30 1.55
CA PRO A 35 -20.38 -4.77 2.02
C PRO A 35 -20.22 -4.25 3.45
N GLY A 36 -20.58 -5.10 4.42
CA GLY A 36 -20.29 -4.89 5.82
C GLY A 36 -18.85 -5.27 6.10
N LEU A 37 -18.37 -4.92 7.30
CA LEU A 37 -17.03 -5.32 7.71
C LEU A 37 -16.85 -6.84 7.66
N PRO A 38 -15.61 -7.32 7.43
CA PRO A 38 -15.28 -8.73 7.57
C PRO A 38 -15.75 -9.28 8.93
N PRO A 39 -16.27 -10.53 9.00
CA PRO A 39 -16.82 -11.08 10.24
C PRO A 39 -15.84 -11.09 11.42
N ASP A 40 -14.56 -11.28 11.15
CA ASP A 40 -13.47 -11.22 12.13
C ASP A 40 -13.31 -9.81 12.71
N VAL A 41 -13.38 -8.76 11.87
CA VAL A 41 -13.34 -7.36 12.33
C VAL A 41 -14.59 -7.00 13.14
N VAL A 42 -15.76 -7.52 12.75
CA VAL A 42 -16.99 -7.33 13.55
C VAL A 42 -16.86 -8.01 14.92
N SER A 43 -16.34 -9.23 14.96
CA SER A 43 -16.11 -9.96 16.21
C SER A 43 -15.08 -9.25 17.10
N GLU A 44 -13.99 -8.76 16.51
CA GLU A 44 -12.99 -7.93 17.19
C GLU A 44 -13.63 -6.72 17.84
N LEU A 45 -14.42 -5.95 17.09
CA LEU A 45 -15.08 -4.75 17.60
C LEU A 45 -16.08 -5.06 18.71
N ARG A 46 -16.82 -6.17 18.62
CA ARG A 46 -17.73 -6.60 19.69
C ARG A 46 -17.00 -6.84 21.01
N HIS A 47 -15.80 -7.41 20.96
CA HIS A 47 -15.03 -7.73 22.15
C HIS A 47 -14.20 -6.56 22.68
N MET A 48 -13.70 -5.69 21.80
CA MET A 48 -12.74 -4.62 22.12
C MET A 48 -13.37 -3.24 22.32
N SER A 49 -14.68 -3.10 22.06
CA SER A 49 -15.40 -1.86 22.31
C SER A 49 -15.70 -1.64 23.79
N ARG A 50 -15.80 -0.38 24.19
CA ARG A 50 -16.36 0.02 25.48
C ARG A 50 -17.77 -0.58 25.65
N THR A 51 -18.16 -0.90 26.89
CA THR A 51 -19.44 -1.51 27.23
C THR A 51 -20.62 -0.80 26.56
N GLY A 52 -21.44 -1.54 25.82
CA GLY A 52 -22.61 -1.01 25.10
C GLY A 52 -22.29 -0.13 23.87
N LYS A 53 -21.03 -0.06 23.42
CA LYS A 53 -20.62 0.77 22.26
C LYS A 53 -20.23 -0.01 21.01
N ALA A 54 -20.31 -1.34 21.04
CA ALA A 54 -19.90 -2.20 19.92
C ALA A 54 -20.59 -1.85 18.60
N ASP A 55 -21.92 -1.76 18.57
CA ASP A 55 -22.65 -1.48 17.32
C ASP A 55 -22.33 -0.08 16.76
N MET A 56 -22.11 0.90 17.64
CA MET A 56 -21.66 2.22 17.24
C MET A 56 -20.24 2.19 16.65
N ALA A 57 -19.32 1.43 17.24
CA ALA A 57 -17.96 1.28 16.72
C ALA A 57 -17.96 0.60 15.34
N ILE A 58 -18.77 -0.45 15.17
CA ILE A 58 -18.97 -1.15 13.90
C ILE A 58 -19.50 -0.19 12.84
N ALA A 59 -20.61 0.51 13.11
CA ALA A 59 -21.21 1.43 12.14
C ALA A 59 -20.25 2.56 11.73
N ARG A 60 -19.46 3.08 12.67
CA ARG A 60 -18.46 4.13 12.40
C ARG A 60 -17.32 3.60 11.52
N LEU A 61 -16.80 2.41 11.82
CA LEU A 61 -15.73 1.82 11.02
C LEU A 61 -16.23 1.39 9.62
N GLU A 62 -17.45 0.85 9.51
CA GLU A 62 -18.10 0.58 8.22
C GLU A 62 -18.17 1.84 7.35
N ARG A 63 -18.63 2.95 7.94
CA ARG A 63 -18.68 4.24 7.24
C ARG A 63 -17.28 4.71 6.82
N ALA A 64 -16.28 4.56 7.69
CA ALA A 64 -14.91 4.93 7.36
C ALA A 64 -14.36 4.14 6.17
N VAL A 65 -14.61 2.82 6.10
CA VAL A 65 -14.21 1.98 4.96
C VAL A 65 -14.90 2.44 3.67
N VAL A 66 -16.21 2.68 3.71
CA VAL A 66 -16.95 3.17 2.52
C VAL A 66 -16.43 4.53 2.04
N LEU A 67 -16.04 5.41 2.96
CA LEU A 67 -15.47 6.72 2.62
C LEU A 67 -14.07 6.57 1.99
N LEU A 68 -13.22 5.67 2.52
CA LEU A 68 -11.93 5.35 1.90
C LEU A 68 -12.09 4.81 0.47
N ASP A 69 -13.01 3.87 0.28
CA ASP A 69 -13.27 3.28 -1.05
C ASP A 69 -13.75 4.31 -2.08
N ARG A 70 -14.35 5.42 -1.60
CA ARG A 70 -14.79 6.55 -2.43
C ARG A 70 -13.74 7.65 -2.59
N GLY A 71 -12.58 7.51 -1.96
CA GLY A 71 -11.51 8.51 -1.97
C GLY A 71 -11.74 9.70 -1.03
N ASP A 72 -12.71 9.65 -0.13
CA ASP A 72 -12.91 10.66 0.91
C ASP A 72 -12.08 10.32 2.16
N ALA A 73 -10.76 10.50 2.02
CA ALA A 73 -9.82 10.28 3.11
C ALA A 73 -10.07 11.17 4.35
N PRO A 74 -10.44 12.48 4.22
CA PRO A 74 -10.81 13.30 5.36
C PRO A 74 -12.01 12.74 6.14
N GLY A 75 -13.08 12.38 5.44
CA GLY A 75 -14.28 11.79 6.04
C GLY A 75 -13.99 10.44 6.70
N ALA A 76 -13.20 9.60 6.03
CA ALA A 76 -12.78 8.32 6.58
C ALA A 76 -11.97 8.46 7.88
N ALA A 77 -10.99 9.37 7.91
CA ALA A 77 -10.19 9.63 9.10
C ALA A 77 -11.07 10.11 10.27
N ALA A 78 -12.05 10.98 9.99
CA ALA A 78 -12.98 11.46 11.01
C ALA A 78 -13.84 10.33 11.61
N GLU A 79 -14.38 9.43 10.79
CA GLU A 79 -15.19 8.31 11.26
C GLU A 79 -14.35 7.23 11.98
N ALA A 80 -13.16 6.92 11.46
CA ALA A 80 -12.23 5.98 12.08
C ALA A 80 -11.68 6.50 13.43
N ALA A 81 -11.43 7.81 13.55
CA ALA A 81 -11.05 8.43 14.82
C ALA A 81 -12.14 8.27 15.89
N LYS A 82 -13.41 8.48 15.51
CA LYS A 82 -14.55 8.22 16.40
C LYS A 82 -14.68 6.74 16.74
N ALA A 83 -14.44 5.84 15.79
CA ALA A 83 -14.40 4.40 16.07
C ALA A 83 -13.28 4.05 17.07
N LYS A 84 -12.12 4.70 16.98
CA LYS A 84 -10.98 4.53 17.89
C LYS A 84 -11.31 4.95 19.32
N GLU A 85 -12.09 6.01 19.51
CA GLU A 85 -12.58 6.40 20.85
C GLU A 85 -13.47 5.31 21.47
N LEU A 86 -14.27 4.61 20.66
CA LEU A 86 -15.18 3.56 21.11
C LEU A 86 -14.46 2.22 21.32
N ALA A 87 -13.47 1.89 20.48
CA ALA A 87 -12.72 0.64 20.49
C ALA A 87 -11.19 0.90 20.42
N PRO A 88 -10.57 1.43 21.48
CA PRO A 88 -9.18 1.87 21.45
C PRO A 88 -8.15 0.72 21.38
N ARG A 89 -8.56 -0.55 21.46
CA ARG A 89 -7.64 -1.70 21.34
C ARG A 89 -7.93 -2.58 20.12
N ALA A 90 -8.79 -2.13 19.22
CA ALA A 90 -9.13 -2.84 17.99
C ALA A 90 -8.08 -2.54 16.88
N PRO A 91 -7.26 -3.52 16.45
CA PRO A 91 -6.30 -3.31 15.38
C PRO A 91 -6.97 -2.91 14.06
N GLY A 92 -8.14 -3.46 13.70
CA GLY A 92 -8.85 -3.07 12.48
C GLY A 92 -9.18 -1.57 12.44
N VAL A 93 -9.48 -0.97 13.60
CA VAL A 93 -9.69 0.49 13.69
C VAL A 93 -8.39 1.26 13.47
N ARG A 94 -7.27 0.77 14.00
CA ARG A 94 -5.94 1.36 13.79
C ARG A 94 -5.53 1.32 12.32
N GLU A 95 -5.81 0.21 11.66
CA GLU A 95 -5.54 0.03 10.23
C GLU A 95 -6.29 1.07 9.40
N ILE A 96 -7.61 1.15 9.52
CA ILE A 96 -8.42 2.08 8.71
C ILE A 96 -8.05 3.54 8.99
N LEU A 97 -7.84 3.92 10.25
CA LEU A 97 -7.42 5.28 10.59
C LEU A 97 -6.04 5.60 10.00
N GLY A 98 -5.07 4.71 10.14
CA GLY A 98 -3.73 4.93 9.59
C GLY A 98 -3.71 5.00 8.07
N LEU A 99 -4.53 4.21 7.37
CA LEU A 99 -4.67 4.27 5.91
C LEU A 99 -5.28 5.59 5.46
N ALA A 100 -6.31 6.07 6.16
CA ALA A 100 -6.91 7.38 5.90
C ALA A 100 -5.89 8.52 6.11
N LEU A 101 -5.15 8.49 7.22
CA LEU A 101 -4.11 9.48 7.51
C LEU A 101 -2.95 9.42 6.50
N TYR A 102 -2.61 8.24 6.01
CA TYR A 102 -1.60 8.07 4.96
C TYR A 102 -2.04 8.72 3.65
N GLN A 103 -3.29 8.53 3.22
CA GLN A 103 -3.84 9.22 2.04
C GLN A 103 -3.92 10.74 2.20
N LEU A 104 -3.98 11.23 3.43
CA LEU A 104 -3.91 12.66 3.77
C LEU A 104 -2.47 13.17 3.91
N GLU A 105 -1.46 12.34 3.64
CA GLU A 105 -0.04 12.66 3.83
C GLU A 105 0.32 13.08 5.27
N ARG A 106 -0.51 12.71 6.25
CA ARG A 106 -0.27 12.95 7.68
C ARG A 106 0.65 11.86 8.23
N PHE A 107 1.85 11.76 7.66
CA PHE A 107 2.76 10.61 7.82
C PHE A 107 3.13 10.29 9.27
N SER A 108 3.30 11.31 10.13
CA SER A 108 3.62 11.09 11.55
C SER A 108 2.48 10.38 12.30
N GLU A 109 1.24 10.79 12.03
CA GLU A 109 0.06 10.20 12.66
C GLU A 109 -0.24 8.83 12.06
N ALA A 110 -0.17 8.70 10.73
CA ALA A 110 -0.30 7.43 10.04
C ALA A 110 0.71 6.39 10.56
N LEU A 111 1.98 6.78 10.73
CA LEU A 111 3.03 5.94 11.29
C LEU A 111 2.66 5.44 12.70
N SER A 112 2.13 6.33 13.54
CA SER A 112 1.73 6.00 14.91
C SER A 112 0.59 4.98 14.94
N GLU A 113 -0.43 5.16 14.10
CA GLU A 113 -1.55 4.20 14.00
C GLU A 113 -1.11 2.87 13.41
N MET A 114 -0.26 2.88 12.38
CA MET A 114 0.23 1.66 11.73
C MET A 114 1.16 0.85 12.63
N GLN A 115 2.00 1.50 13.43
CA GLN A 115 2.77 0.83 14.48
C GLN A 115 1.88 0.24 15.57
N ALA A 116 0.78 0.92 15.93
CA ALA A 116 -0.20 0.38 16.86
C ALA A 116 -0.92 -0.85 16.27
N TYR A 117 -1.38 -0.77 15.01
CA TYR A 117 -1.95 -1.90 14.27
C TYR A 117 -1.02 -3.10 14.31
N ARG A 118 0.23 -2.93 13.87
CA ARG A 118 1.23 -4.01 13.82
C ARG A 118 1.48 -4.64 15.18
N ARG A 119 1.61 -3.85 16.25
CA ARG A 119 1.80 -4.38 17.61
C ARG A 119 0.59 -5.16 18.13
N MET A 120 -0.62 -4.71 17.80
CA MET A 120 -1.87 -5.33 18.27
C MET A 120 -2.22 -6.59 17.48
N SER A 121 -2.04 -6.57 16.17
CA SER A 121 -2.41 -7.68 15.28
C SER A 121 -1.29 -8.71 15.11
N GLY A 122 -0.03 -8.31 15.33
CA GLY A 122 1.15 -9.11 14.99
C GLY A 122 1.34 -9.27 13.47
N ARG A 123 0.56 -8.55 12.64
CA ARG A 123 0.60 -8.67 11.18
C ARG A 123 1.58 -7.68 10.57
N ALA A 124 2.32 -8.14 9.57
CA ALA A 124 3.31 -7.36 8.83
C ALA A 124 2.82 -6.93 7.43
N ASP A 125 1.52 -7.07 7.14
CA ASP A 125 0.94 -6.75 5.83
C ASP A 125 0.84 -5.24 5.54
N GLN A 126 0.85 -4.40 6.57
CA GLN A 126 0.93 -2.94 6.44
C GLN A 126 2.35 -2.39 6.60
N ASN A 127 3.38 -3.23 6.62
CA ASN A 127 4.77 -2.79 6.77
C ASN A 127 5.23 -1.82 5.67
N HIS A 128 4.67 -1.93 4.46
CA HIS A 128 4.95 -1.02 3.36
C HIS A 128 4.50 0.42 3.65
N ILE A 129 3.35 0.61 4.31
CA ILE A 129 2.88 1.93 4.76
C ILE A 129 3.79 2.50 5.85
N ILE A 130 4.18 1.68 6.83
CA ILE A 130 5.13 2.09 7.89
C ILE A 130 6.46 2.55 7.25
N ALA A 131 6.97 1.78 6.30
CA ALA A 131 8.22 2.07 5.61
C ALA A 131 8.14 3.38 4.81
N ASP A 132 7.02 3.63 4.11
CA ASP A 132 6.88 4.84 3.31
C ASP A 132 6.64 6.07 4.19
N CYS A 133 5.87 5.96 5.28
CA CYS A 133 5.79 7.03 6.27
C CYS A 133 7.18 7.40 6.82
N LEU A 134 8.01 6.41 7.16
CA LEU A 134 9.38 6.66 7.62
C LEU A 134 10.23 7.35 6.56
N ARG A 135 10.13 6.90 5.30
CA ARG A 135 10.82 7.53 4.15
C ARG A 135 10.38 8.98 3.98
N SER A 136 9.09 9.27 3.98
CA SER A 136 8.51 10.62 3.86
C SER A 136 8.91 11.54 5.02
N LEU A 137 9.11 10.97 6.22
CA LEU A 137 9.63 11.69 7.40
C LEU A 137 11.16 11.80 7.43
N GLY A 138 11.86 11.45 6.34
CA GLY A 138 13.32 11.58 6.24
C GLY A 138 14.11 10.51 6.99
N ARG A 139 13.50 9.35 7.25
CA ARG A 139 14.12 8.19 7.95
C ARG A 139 14.13 6.93 7.06
N PRO A 140 14.69 7.01 5.83
CA PRO A 140 14.65 5.92 4.86
C PRO A 140 15.47 4.69 5.27
N ASP A 141 16.45 4.87 6.17
CA ASP A 141 17.30 3.81 6.72
C ASP A 141 16.50 2.69 7.41
N ARG A 142 15.29 3.00 7.89
CA ARG A 142 14.43 2.07 8.62
C ARG A 142 13.47 1.26 7.74
N ALA A 143 13.46 1.46 6.42
CA ALA A 143 12.51 0.81 5.52
C ALA A 143 12.85 -0.66 5.22
N VAL A 144 14.13 -0.99 5.04
CA VAL A 144 14.57 -2.33 4.63
C VAL A 144 14.14 -3.44 5.61
N PRO A 145 14.32 -3.30 6.94
CA PRO A 145 13.88 -4.34 7.88
C PRO A 145 12.39 -4.64 7.82
N LEU A 146 11.55 -3.64 7.49
CA LEU A 146 10.10 -3.81 7.36
C LEU A 146 9.74 -4.66 6.13
N ALA A 147 10.47 -4.49 5.03
CA ALA A 147 10.30 -5.32 3.85
C ALA A 147 10.78 -6.76 4.08
N GLU A 148 11.90 -6.95 4.78
CA GLU A 148 12.39 -8.28 5.14
C GLU A 148 11.37 -9.07 5.95
N GLU A 149 10.79 -8.44 6.97
CA GLU A 149 9.75 -9.05 7.80
C GLU A 149 8.50 -9.41 6.99
N ALA A 150 8.05 -8.51 6.11
CA ALA A 150 6.90 -8.77 5.25
C ALA A 150 7.16 -9.96 4.31
N LEU A 151 8.37 -10.07 3.75
CA LEU A 151 8.76 -11.17 2.87
C LEU A 151 8.83 -12.51 3.61
N ALA A 152 9.37 -12.52 4.83
CA ALA A 152 9.49 -13.71 5.67
C ALA A 152 8.13 -14.22 6.19
N SER A 153 7.14 -13.34 6.34
CA SER A 153 5.82 -13.72 6.87
C SER A 153 4.98 -14.51 5.85
N LYS A 154 4.46 -15.67 6.26
CA LYS A 154 3.61 -16.54 5.40
C LYS A 154 2.21 -15.95 5.18
N GLY A 155 1.70 -15.16 6.13
CA GLY A 155 0.34 -14.60 6.08
C GLY A 155 0.22 -13.31 5.27
N VAL A 156 1.33 -12.73 4.82
CA VAL A 156 1.32 -11.47 4.06
C VAL A 156 1.03 -11.76 2.59
N PRO A 157 0.01 -11.12 1.98
CA PRO A 157 -0.30 -11.26 0.56
C PRO A 157 0.87 -10.86 -0.34
N LEU A 158 1.01 -11.51 -1.49
CA LEU A 158 2.09 -11.21 -2.45
C LEU A 158 2.11 -9.73 -2.89
N ALA A 159 0.93 -9.11 -3.06
CA ALA A 159 0.82 -7.69 -3.36
C ALA A 159 1.47 -6.82 -2.28
N ALA A 160 1.14 -7.06 -1.00
CA ALA A 160 1.75 -6.33 0.12
C ALA A 160 3.27 -6.58 0.23
N LYS A 161 3.75 -7.78 -0.10
CA LYS A 161 5.19 -8.07 -0.18
C LYS A 161 5.87 -7.25 -1.29
N ALA A 162 5.24 -7.17 -2.46
CA ALA A 162 5.75 -6.38 -3.58
C ALA A 162 5.80 -4.89 -3.24
N GLU A 163 4.76 -4.34 -2.60
CA GLU A 163 4.76 -2.96 -2.11
C GLU A 163 5.88 -2.70 -1.10
N ALA A 164 6.09 -3.61 -0.14
CA ALA A 164 7.15 -3.45 0.85
C ALA A 164 8.53 -3.44 0.19
N VAL A 165 8.76 -4.32 -0.80
CA VAL A 165 9.98 -4.32 -1.62
C VAL A 165 10.15 -3.02 -2.40
N ILE A 166 9.10 -2.53 -3.05
CA ILE A 166 9.13 -1.28 -3.82
C ILE A 166 9.54 -0.12 -2.91
N VAL A 167 8.87 0.04 -1.76
CA VAL A 167 9.14 1.14 -0.83
C VAL A 167 10.56 1.06 -0.26
N ALA A 168 11.02 -0.13 0.15
CA ALA A 168 12.38 -0.32 0.65
C ALA A 168 13.43 -0.03 -0.43
N SER A 169 13.15 -0.38 -1.68
CA SER A 169 14.05 -0.11 -2.81
C SER A 169 14.14 1.38 -3.11
N SER A 170 13.00 2.09 -3.11
CA SER A 170 12.98 3.55 -3.22
C SER A 170 13.72 4.21 -2.06
N ALA A 171 13.55 3.74 -0.83
CA ALA A 171 14.28 4.26 0.34
C ALA A 171 15.80 4.02 0.25
N LEU A 172 16.24 2.93 -0.36
CA LEU A 172 17.66 2.69 -0.65
C LEU A 172 18.18 3.62 -1.74
N ALA A 173 17.39 3.87 -2.79
CA ALA A 173 17.73 4.83 -3.84
C ALA A 173 17.80 6.28 -3.34
N ASP A 174 16.91 6.68 -2.42
CA ASP A 174 16.97 7.98 -1.74
C ASP A 174 18.29 8.17 -0.96
N GLN A 175 18.94 7.07 -0.55
CA GLN A 175 20.26 7.07 0.10
C GLN A 175 21.43 6.90 -0.88
N GLY A 176 21.19 6.90 -2.20
CA GLY A 176 22.19 6.63 -3.23
C GLY A 176 22.66 5.17 -3.31
N LYS A 177 22.02 4.24 -2.59
CA LYS A 177 22.38 2.81 -2.54
C LYS A 177 21.73 2.04 -3.69
N PHE A 178 21.99 2.46 -4.93
CA PHE A 178 21.26 1.97 -6.12
C PHE A 178 21.37 0.46 -6.34
N ASP A 179 22.55 -0.14 -6.18
CA ASP A 179 22.72 -1.59 -6.39
C ASP A 179 21.97 -2.42 -5.35
N GLN A 180 21.92 -1.96 -4.10
CA GLN A 180 21.12 -2.61 -3.05
C GLN A 180 19.62 -2.50 -3.36
N ALA A 181 19.17 -1.34 -3.84
CA ALA A 181 17.79 -1.13 -4.24
C ALA A 181 17.38 -2.08 -5.39
N LEU A 182 18.22 -2.21 -6.42
CA LEU A 182 17.98 -3.14 -7.52
C LEU A 182 18.03 -4.60 -7.05
N GLY A 183 18.92 -4.93 -6.11
CA GLY A 183 18.96 -6.24 -5.46
C GLY A 183 17.66 -6.59 -4.74
N MET A 184 17.07 -5.61 -4.03
CA MET A 184 15.79 -5.77 -3.34
C MET A 184 14.65 -6.02 -4.33
N LEU A 185 14.54 -5.23 -5.42
CA LEU A 185 13.51 -5.42 -6.46
C LEU A 185 13.56 -6.80 -7.12
N ARG A 186 14.77 -7.36 -7.34
CA ARG A 186 14.95 -8.71 -7.92
C ARG A 186 14.35 -9.85 -7.08
N ARG A 187 14.02 -9.61 -5.81
CA ARG A 187 13.34 -10.59 -4.96
C ARG A 187 11.88 -10.80 -5.38
N ILE A 188 11.29 -9.83 -6.07
CA ILE A 188 10.01 -10.01 -6.74
C ILE A 188 10.28 -10.56 -8.14
N ARG A 189 9.97 -11.84 -8.34
CA ARG A 189 10.12 -12.49 -9.64
C ARG A 189 9.09 -11.93 -10.61
N THR A 190 9.56 -11.27 -11.66
CA THR A 190 8.74 -10.79 -12.76
C THR A 190 9.01 -11.64 -14.00
N ARG A 191 8.05 -11.64 -14.93
CA ARG A 191 8.23 -12.23 -16.26
C ARG A 191 7.78 -11.21 -17.29
N ASP A 192 8.58 -11.03 -18.34
CA ASP A 192 8.33 -10.03 -19.39
C ASP A 192 7.03 -10.28 -20.16
N ASP A 193 6.45 -11.49 -20.11
CA ASP A 193 5.18 -11.87 -20.75
C ASP A 193 3.96 -11.72 -19.82
N VAL A 194 4.14 -11.50 -18.52
CA VAL A 194 3.05 -11.41 -17.53
C VAL A 194 3.10 -10.07 -16.80
N ALA A 195 2.36 -9.09 -17.31
CA ALA A 195 2.33 -7.72 -16.79
C ALA A 195 1.08 -7.44 -15.92
N GLY A 196 1.02 -8.07 -14.75
CA GLY A 196 0.07 -7.64 -13.71
C GLY A 196 0.38 -6.22 -13.20
N PRO A 197 -0.58 -5.50 -12.59
CA PRO A 197 -0.36 -4.15 -12.06
C PRO A 197 0.87 -4.05 -11.14
N GLU A 198 1.09 -5.06 -10.30
CA GLU A 198 2.23 -5.13 -9.39
C GLU A 198 3.57 -5.27 -10.15
N VAL A 199 3.58 -6.07 -11.23
CA VAL A 199 4.77 -6.27 -12.08
C VAL A 199 5.13 -4.98 -12.82
N ILE A 200 4.13 -4.29 -13.39
CA ILE A 200 4.34 -3.00 -14.07
C ILE A 200 4.94 -1.99 -13.09
N ARG A 201 4.44 -1.94 -11.85
CA ARG A 201 5.01 -1.07 -10.79
C ARG A 201 6.45 -1.44 -10.44
N VAL A 202 6.79 -2.72 -10.36
CA VAL A 202 8.18 -3.15 -10.13
C VAL A 202 9.08 -2.70 -11.28
N TRP A 203 8.69 -2.88 -12.55
CA TRP A 203 9.47 -2.40 -13.70
C TRP A 203 9.62 -0.88 -13.69
N TYR A 204 8.55 -0.17 -13.36
CA TYR A 204 8.56 1.29 -13.29
C TYR A 204 9.58 1.82 -12.27
N VAL A 205 9.57 1.24 -11.07
CA VAL A 205 10.50 1.61 -9.99
C VAL A 205 11.92 1.16 -10.34
N THR A 206 12.08 -0.02 -10.96
CA THR A 206 13.39 -0.48 -11.47
C THR A 206 13.97 0.51 -12.47
N GLY A 207 13.20 0.92 -13.49
CA GLY A 207 13.61 1.90 -14.48
C GLY A 207 13.96 3.26 -13.87
N SER A 208 13.14 3.73 -12.92
CA SER A 208 13.40 4.98 -12.19
C SER A 208 14.72 4.96 -11.43
N ILE A 209 15.03 3.86 -10.75
CA ILE A 209 16.27 3.72 -9.97
C ILE A 209 17.47 3.57 -10.90
N LEU A 210 17.34 2.84 -12.01
CA LEU A 210 18.38 2.74 -13.03
C LEU A 210 18.70 4.10 -13.65
N GLU A 211 17.68 4.92 -13.91
CA GLU A 211 17.88 6.28 -14.42
C GLU A 211 18.63 7.16 -13.40
N GLN A 212 18.21 7.15 -12.12
CA GLN A 212 18.90 7.88 -11.05
C GLN A 212 20.37 7.44 -10.88
N ALA A 213 20.64 6.16 -11.11
CA ALA A 213 21.99 5.59 -11.11
C ALA A 213 22.81 5.90 -12.38
N GLY A 214 22.26 6.67 -13.33
CA GLY A 214 22.91 6.99 -14.61
C GLY A 214 22.92 5.85 -15.63
N ARG A 215 22.26 4.72 -15.35
CA ARG A 215 22.19 3.52 -16.20
C ARG A 215 21.08 3.66 -17.25
N ARG A 216 21.17 4.71 -18.08
CA ARG A 216 20.14 5.15 -19.03
C ARG A 216 19.65 4.05 -19.97
N ALA A 217 20.57 3.27 -20.54
CA ALA A 217 20.21 2.18 -21.46
C ALA A 217 19.40 1.07 -20.77
N ASP A 218 19.67 0.78 -19.49
CA ASP A 218 18.95 -0.22 -18.71
C ASP A 218 17.56 0.32 -18.32
N ALA A 219 17.48 1.58 -17.89
CA ALA A 219 16.22 2.25 -17.58
C ALA A 219 15.27 2.25 -18.78
N LEU A 220 15.79 2.58 -19.97
CA LEU A 220 15.03 2.54 -21.23
C LEU A 220 14.46 1.15 -21.52
N ARG A 221 15.21 0.07 -21.24
CA ARG A 221 14.70 -1.29 -21.42
C ARG A 221 13.54 -1.60 -20.49
N GLU A 222 13.59 -1.17 -19.23
CA GLU A 222 12.49 -1.36 -18.27
C GLU A 222 11.25 -0.55 -18.68
N PHE A 223 11.39 0.72 -19.05
CA PHE A 223 10.24 1.51 -19.53
C PHE A 223 9.64 0.93 -20.81
N ARG A 224 10.46 0.42 -21.74
CA ARG A 224 9.96 -0.29 -22.93
C ARG A 224 9.17 -1.57 -22.59
N LYS A 225 9.46 -2.25 -21.48
CA LYS A 225 8.61 -3.38 -21.03
C LYS A 225 7.21 -2.88 -20.71
N ILE A 226 7.10 -1.79 -19.97
CA ILE A 226 5.82 -1.17 -19.61
C ILE A 226 5.05 -0.80 -20.88
N LEU A 227 5.68 -0.12 -21.83
CA LEU A 227 5.02 0.31 -23.07
C LEU A 227 4.51 -0.84 -23.95
N ARG A 228 5.10 -2.04 -23.86
CA ARG A 228 4.58 -3.21 -24.59
C ARG A 228 3.26 -3.75 -24.01
N HIS A 229 2.97 -3.45 -22.75
CA HIS A 229 1.82 -3.99 -22.03
C HIS A 229 0.75 -2.94 -21.72
N ASP A 230 1.18 -1.77 -21.27
CA ASP A 230 0.31 -0.62 -20.98
C ASP A 230 1.06 0.69 -21.30
N PRO A 231 0.90 1.22 -22.54
CA PRO A 231 1.49 2.50 -22.93
C PRO A 231 1.04 3.71 -22.10
N SER A 232 -0.08 3.58 -21.37
CA SER A 232 -0.66 4.65 -20.55
C SER A 232 -0.28 4.57 -19.06
N ALA A 233 0.49 3.54 -18.68
CA ALA A 233 0.92 3.36 -17.31
C ALA A 233 1.99 4.42 -16.94
N PHE A 234 1.67 5.19 -15.90
CA PHE A 234 2.55 6.24 -15.35
C PHE A 234 2.99 7.24 -16.44
N ASP A 235 4.22 7.73 -16.36
CA ASP A 235 4.89 8.59 -17.36
C ASP A 235 5.92 7.79 -18.18
N ALA A 236 5.78 6.45 -18.27
CA ALA A 236 6.80 5.58 -18.87
C ALA A 236 7.13 5.92 -20.33
N ALA A 237 6.14 6.41 -21.10
CA ALA A 237 6.32 6.83 -22.49
C ALA A 237 7.22 8.07 -22.60
N GLU A 238 6.98 9.06 -21.74
CA GLU A 238 7.77 10.29 -21.68
C GLU A 238 9.21 9.97 -21.27
N ARG A 239 9.39 9.19 -20.20
CA ARG A 239 10.73 8.82 -19.71
C ARG A 239 11.49 7.96 -20.73
N ALA A 240 10.82 7.06 -21.44
CA ALA A 240 11.46 6.31 -22.52
C ALA A 240 11.92 7.22 -23.67
N ALA A 241 11.14 8.23 -24.04
CA ALA A 241 11.51 9.19 -25.08
C ALA A 241 12.71 10.06 -24.68
N GLN A 242 12.79 10.47 -23.40
CA GLN A 242 13.91 11.26 -22.87
C GLN A 242 15.23 10.47 -22.76
N LEU A 243 15.16 9.13 -22.73
CA LEU A 243 16.30 8.23 -22.60
C LEU A 243 16.80 7.64 -23.92
N ALA A 244 16.02 7.78 -25.00
CA ALA A 244 16.37 7.34 -26.36
C ALA A 244 17.39 8.29 -27.01
#